data_AF-A0A7W0Y3Z4-F1
#
_entry.id   AF-A0A7W0Y3Z4-F1
#
_cell.length_a   1.000
_cell.length_b   1.000
_cell.length_c   1.000
_cell.angle_alpha   90.00
_cell.angle_beta   90.00
_cell.angle_gamma   90.00
#
_symmetry.space_group_name_H-M   'P 1'
#
loop_
_entity.id
_entity.type
_entity.pdbx_description
1 polymer ?
#
loop_
_entity_poly.entity_id
_entity_poly.type
_entity_poly.pdbx_seq_one_letter_code
_entity_poly.pdbx_strand_id
1 'polypeptide(L)'
;MRSSSKFLSLALVVAVTATACAESDAPLSDEDYDDIALSIGATTLAGGELGAIPDVLALATGRMPRGFALAADGTYHAEREGRDQDYTVTCHDAEDALLAVCGSDTTRADSTVAWMGGIDLPLVTSASARTATWAFTDLLSDTATLEGTSAFTYDTEQRIPERDLVSTYHLDYTAHYDAVEVDVASGRPNGGSIHYEVSVEHAQNAAKRAFEVAADVTFQSGGGATITMDGRVYRVDAVTGLVSRP
;
A
#
# COMPACT_ATOMS: atom_id res chain seq x y z
N MET A 1 3.67 -50.76 -38.90
CA MET A 1 4.17 -49.48 -39.45
C MET A 1 3.54 -48.35 -38.67
N ARG A 2 4.26 -47.78 -37.69
CA ARG A 2 3.76 -46.67 -36.86
C ARG A 2 4.26 -45.35 -37.46
N SER A 3 3.32 -44.52 -37.90
CA SER A 3 3.56 -43.21 -38.49
C SER A 3 4.00 -42.22 -37.40
N SER A 4 5.15 -41.57 -37.62
CA SER A 4 5.72 -40.56 -36.74
C SER A 4 5.30 -39.19 -37.24
N SER A 5 4.43 -38.50 -36.50
CA SER A 5 4.00 -37.13 -36.81
C SER A 5 4.96 -36.15 -36.12
N LYS A 6 5.74 -35.44 -36.93
CA LYS A 6 6.65 -34.39 -36.46
C LYS A 6 5.83 -33.10 -36.27
N PHE A 7 5.67 -32.67 -35.03
CA PHE A 7 5.14 -31.34 -34.72
C PHE A 7 6.22 -30.29 -35.01
N LEU A 8 5.91 -29.38 -35.94
CA LEU A 8 6.67 -28.17 -36.20
C LEU A 8 6.34 -27.17 -35.08
N SER A 9 7.28 -26.88 -34.19
CA SER A 9 7.17 -25.78 -33.24
C SER A 9 7.41 -24.46 -33.96
N LEU A 10 6.36 -23.66 -34.11
CA LEU A 10 6.41 -22.29 -34.59
C LEU A 10 6.80 -21.39 -33.39
N ALA A 11 8.05 -20.92 -33.37
CA ALA A 11 8.50 -19.94 -32.37
C ALA A 11 7.92 -18.56 -32.72
N LEU A 12 6.94 -18.11 -31.95
CA LEU A 12 6.37 -16.77 -32.02
C LEU A 12 7.34 -15.81 -31.30
N VAL A 13 8.08 -15.02 -32.07
CA VAL A 13 8.88 -13.90 -31.54
C VAL A 13 7.92 -12.75 -31.26
N VAL A 14 7.57 -12.55 -29.98
CA VAL A 14 6.87 -11.34 -29.54
C VAL A 14 7.90 -10.22 -29.53
N ALA A 15 7.82 -9.34 -30.53
CA ALA A 15 8.58 -8.09 -30.54
C ALA A 15 7.98 -7.15 -29.48
N VAL A 16 8.63 -7.07 -28.33
CA VAL A 16 8.38 -6.02 -27.34
C VAL A 16 8.78 -4.70 -28.01
N THR A 17 7.78 -3.94 -28.44
CA THR A 17 8.01 -2.57 -28.89
C THR A 17 8.21 -1.75 -27.62
N ALA A 18 9.48 -1.43 -27.34
CA ALA A 18 9.81 -0.40 -26.36
C ALA A 18 9.26 0.93 -26.89
N THR A 19 8.03 1.27 -26.49
CA THR A 19 7.58 2.66 -26.51
C THR A 19 8.51 3.41 -25.57
N ALA A 20 9.47 4.14 -26.15
CA ALA A 20 10.25 5.12 -25.41
C ALA A 20 9.24 6.12 -24.85
N CYS A 21 8.89 5.96 -23.57
CA CYS A 21 8.21 6.99 -22.81
C CYS A 21 9.06 8.25 -22.95
N ALA A 22 8.47 9.34 -23.42
CA ALA A 22 9.14 10.62 -23.41
C ALA A 22 9.26 11.04 -21.94
N GLU A 23 10.33 10.60 -21.29
CA GLU A 23 10.75 11.14 -20.00
C GLU A 23 10.99 12.63 -20.22
N SER A 24 10.19 13.44 -19.54
CA SER A 24 10.39 14.87 -19.52
C SER A 24 11.60 15.13 -18.61
N ASP A 25 12.75 15.46 -19.18
CA ASP A 25 13.96 15.89 -18.44
C ASP A 25 13.76 17.16 -17.59
N ALA A 26 12.55 17.75 -17.58
CA ALA A 26 12.23 18.89 -16.74
C ALA A 26 12.27 18.47 -15.25
N PRO A 27 13.00 19.20 -14.40
CA PRO A 27 13.09 18.90 -12.98
C PRO A 27 11.71 18.90 -12.32
N LEU A 28 11.53 18.05 -11.31
CA LEU A 28 10.32 18.06 -10.49
C LEU A 28 10.13 19.43 -9.84
N SER A 29 8.91 19.93 -9.93
CA SER A 29 8.48 21.17 -9.29
C SER A 29 8.14 20.91 -7.83
N ASP A 30 8.09 21.97 -7.03
CA ASP A 30 7.68 21.86 -5.62
C ASP A 30 6.22 21.38 -5.48
N GLU A 31 5.37 21.65 -6.47
CA GLU A 31 3.98 21.16 -6.51
C GLU A 31 3.93 19.65 -6.70
N ASP A 32 4.81 19.07 -7.55
CA ASP A 32 4.90 17.62 -7.71
C ASP A 32 5.24 16.93 -6.38
N TYR A 33 6.20 17.49 -5.62
CA TYR A 33 6.54 16.94 -4.31
C TYR A 33 5.43 17.13 -3.27
N ASP A 34 4.68 18.25 -3.31
CA ASP A 34 3.53 18.46 -2.42
C ASP A 34 2.43 17.42 -2.71
N ASP A 35 2.15 17.16 -3.99
CA ASP A 35 1.15 16.17 -4.42
C ASP A 35 1.54 14.75 -4.01
N ILE A 36 2.80 14.36 -4.18
CA ILE A 36 3.29 13.04 -3.73
C ILE A 36 3.23 12.95 -2.21
N ALA A 37 3.66 13.98 -1.48
CA ALA A 37 3.60 13.99 -0.03
C ALA A 37 2.16 13.82 0.47
N LEU A 38 1.21 14.56 -0.13
CA LEU A 38 -0.22 14.45 0.15
C LEU A 38 -0.76 13.05 -0.18
N SER A 39 -0.35 12.47 -1.31
CA SER A 39 -0.77 11.13 -1.68
C SER A 39 -0.25 10.07 -0.70
N ILE A 40 1.03 10.13 -0.31
CA ILE A 40 1.59 9.26 0.75
C ILE A 40 0.84 9.47 2.07
N GLY A 41 0.63 10.72 2.49
CA GLY A 41 -0.11 11.04 3.71
C GLY A 41 -1.53 10.45 3.72
N ALA A 42 -2.25 10.58 2.61
CA ALA A 42 -3.61 10.06 2.47
C ALA A 42 -3.64 8.52 2.41
N THR A 43 -2.76 7.90 1.62
CA THR A 43 -2.78 6.46 1.34
C THR A 43 -2.09 5.61 2.40
N THR A 44 -1.23 6.20 3.22
CA THR A 44 -0.61 5.50 4.35
C THR A 44 -1.40 5.74 5.64
N LEU A 45 -1.79 6.98 5.95
CA LEU A 45 -2.20 7.34 7.31
C LEU A 45 -3.72 7.49 7.46
N ALA A 46 -4.40 8.18 6.54
CA ALA A 46 -5.82 8.53 6.65
C ALA A 46 -6.81 7.37 6.35
N GLY A 47 -6.54 6.18 6.91
CA GLY A 47 -7.36 4.98 6.71
C GLY A 47 -6.87 4.04 5.60
N GLY A 48 -5.69 4.30 5.05
CA GLY A 48 -4.99 3.39 4.14
C GLY A 48 -4.21 2.30 4.88
N GLU A 49 -2.88 2.22 4.70
CA GLU A 49 -2.01 1.20 5.33
C GLU A 49 -2.18 1.08 6.84
N LEU A 50 -2.18 2.23 7.54
CA LEU A 50 -2.36 2.27 8.99
C LEU A 50 -3.77 1.86 9.43
N GLY A 51 -4.74 1.80 8.52
CA GLY A 51 -6.05 1.22 8.80
C GLY A 51 -5.99 -0.32 8.86
N ALA A 52 -5.15 -0.95 8.05
CA ALA A 52 -5.03 -2.41 7.98
C ALA A 52 -4.16 -3.01 9.08
N ILE A 53 -3.14 -2.28 9.57
CA ILE A 53 -2.26 -2.74 10.65
C ILE A 53 -3.05 -3.12 11.93
N PRO A 54 -3.95 -2.27 12.48
CA PRO A 54 -4.78 -2.61 13.63
C PRO A 54 -5.68 -3.82 13.40
N ASP A 55 -6.18 -4.03 12.17
CA ASP A 55 -7.00 -5.18 11.85
C ASP A 55 -6.17 -6.48 11.87
N VAL A 56 -4.95 -6.45 11.28
CA VAL A 56 -4.04 -7.60 11.34
C VAL A 56 -3.63 -7.91 12.77
N LEU A 57 -3.31 -6.90 13.58
CA LEU A 57 -3.00 -7.07 15.01
C LEU A 57 -4.17 -7.65 15.80
N ALA A 58 -5.39 -7.18 15.54
CA ALA A 58 -6.59 -7.74 16.16
C ALA A 58 -6.75 -9.22 15.77
N LEU A 59 -6.62 -9.57 14.49
CA LEU A 59 -6.68 -10.96 14.02
C LEU A 59 -5.58 -11.83 14.63
N ALA A 60 -4.34 -11.34 14.66
CA ALA A 60 -3.19 -12.02 15.25
C ALA A 60 -3.34 -12.28 16.75
N THR A 61 -4.09 -11.43 17.46
CA THR A 61 -4.41 -11.60 18.88
C THR A 61 -5.73 -12.33 19.13
N GLY A 62 -6.33 -12.93 18.08
CA GLY A 62 -7.55 -13.74 18.15
C GLY A 62 -8.85 -12.93 18.23
N ARG A 63 -8.82 -11.64 17.89
CA ARG A 63 -9.98 -10.74 17.87
C ARG A 63 -10.43 -10.48 16.44
N MET A 64 -11.70 -10.76 16.14
CA MET A 64 -12.28 -10.43 14.84
C MET A 64 -12.57 -8.91 14.75
N PRO A 65 -11.96 -8.17 13.80
CA PRO A 65 -12.31 -6.77 13.58
C PRO A 65 -13.74 -6.62 13.07
N ARG A 66 -14.35 -5.46 13.30
CA ARG A 66 -15.73 -5.21 12.86
C ARG A 66 -15.83 -5.26 11.34
N GLY A 67 -16.81 -6.02 10.84
CA GLY A 67 -17.08 -6.15 9.41
C GLY A 67 -16.36 -7.32 8.74
N PHE A 68 -15.39 -7.93 9.42
CA PHE A 68 -14.74 -9.14 8.93
C PHE A 68 -15.57 -10.40 9.23
N ALA A 69 -15.46 -11.35 8.32
CA ALA A 69 -15.93 -12.72 8.47
C ALA A 69 -14.81 -13.70 8.05
N LEU A 70 -14.72 -14.83 8.74
CA LEU A 70 -13.81 -15.92 8.36
C LEU A 70 -14.46 -16.76 7.26
N ALA A 71 -13.83 -16.82 6.10
CA ALA A 71 -14.23 -17.67 4.98
C ALA A 71 -13.81 -19.14 5.22
N ALA A 72 -14.39 -20.05 4.45
CA ALA A 72 -14.16 -21.49 4.59
C ALA A 72 -12.72 -21.93 4.26
N ASP A 73 -11.98 -21.12 3.50
CA ASP A 73 -10.58 -21.35 3.14
C ASP A 73 -9.58 -20.76 4.15
N GLY A 74 -10.07 -20.16 5.24
CA GLY A 74 -9.24 -19.55 6.28
C GLY A 74 -8.90 -18.07 6.04
N THR A 75 -9.35 -17.47 4.93
CA THR A 75 -9.19 -16.04 4.68
C THR A 75 -10.21 -15.21 5.48
N TYR A 76 -9.80 -14.04 5.94
CA TYR A 76 -10.69 -13.06 6.57
C TYR A 76 -11.12 -12.04 5.53
N HIS A 77 -12.42 -11.96 5.27
CA HIS A 77 -13.00 -11.08 4.26
C HIS A 77 -13.82 -9.96 4.90
N ALA A 78 -13.74 -8.74 4.37
CA ALA A 78 -14.60 -7.63 4.73
C ALA A 78 -14.91 -6.73 3.52
N GLU A 79 -16.12 -6.16 3.51
CA GLU A 79 -16.47 -5.04 2.63
C GLU A 79 -16.66 -3.79 3.51
N ARG A 80 -15.75 -2.82 3.40
CA ARG A 80 -15.78 -1.59 4.21
C ARG A 80 -15.49 -0.38 3.34
N GLU A 81 -16.36 0.63 3.41
CA GLU A 81 -16.16 1.92 2.73
C GLU A 81 -15.98 1.78 1.21
N GLY A 82 -16.68 0.82 0.59
CA GLY A 82 -16.54 0.54 -0.84
C GLY A 82 -15.23 -0.14 -1.22
N ARG A 83 -14.55 -0.78 -0.25
CA ARG A 83 -13.36 -1.60 -0.46
C ARG A 83 -13.64 -3.04 -0.07
N ASP A 84 -13.26 -3.96 -0.95
CA ASP A 84 -13.17 -5.39 -0.67
C ASP A 84 -11.79 -5.68 -0.08
N GLN A 85 -11.75 -6.40 1.03
CA GLN A 85 -10.55 -6.64 1.82
C GLN A 85 -10.41 -8.13 2.14
N ASP A 86 -9.26 -8.73 1.82
CA ASP A 86 -8.97 -10.15 2.00
C ASP A 86 -7.63 -10.34 2.72
N TYR A 87 -7.68 -10.87 3.94
CA TYR A 87 -6.52 -11.00 4.81
C TYR A 87 -6.28 -12.49 5.11
N THR A 88 -5.02 -12.91 5.07
CA THR A 88 -4.59 -14.19 5.66
C THR A 88 -3.65 -13.88 6.81
N VAL A 89 -3.84 -14.53 7.96
CA VAL A 89 -2.98 -14.35 9.14
C VAL A 89 -2.58 -15.73 9.67
N THR A 90 -1.28 -15.96 9.74
CA THR A 90 -0.65 -17.17 10.27
C THR A 90 0.05 -16.81 11.58
N CYS A 91 -0.21 -17.55 12.66
CA CYS A 91 0.25 -17.20 14.00
C CYS A 91 1.17 -18.26 14.58
N HIS A 92 2.21 -17.82 15.28
CA HIS A 92 3.23 -18.66 15.90
C HIS A 92 3.32 -18.37 17.40
N ASP A 93 3.67 -19.38 18.20
CA ASP A 93 3.95 -19.26 19.63
C ASP A 93 5.43 -18.93 19.93
N ALA A 94 5.81 -18.91 21.21
CA ALA A 94 7.17 -18.58 21.65
C ALA A 94 8.24 -19.57 21.17
N GLU A 95 7.83 -20.79 20.80
CA GLU A 95 8.68 -21.82 20.23
C GLU A 95 8.68 -21.81 18.68
N ASP A 96 8.08 -20.77 18.07
CA ASP A 96 7.85 -20.62 16.62
C ASP A 96 6.94 -21.72 16.03
N ALA A 97 6.19 -22.44 16.88
CA ALA A 97 5.27 -23.46 16.42
C ALA A 97 3.98 -22.82 15.89
N LEU A 98 3.50 -23.33 14.76
CA LEU A 98 2.28 -22.87 14.12
C LEU A 98 1.07 -23.15 15.03
N LEU A 99 0.35 -22.09 15.35
CA LEU A 99 -0.90 -22.15 16.09
C LEU A 99 -2.07 -22.50 15.14
N ALA A 100 -2.96 -23.38 15.60
CA ALA A 100 -4.18 -23.71 14.86
C ALA A 100 -5.16 -22.51 14.79
N VAL A 101 -5.11 -21.63 15.80
CA VAL A 101 -5.91 -20.41 15.89
C VAL A 101 -5.04 -19.34 16.56
N CYS A 102 -5.03 -18.14 16.01
CA CYS A 102 -4.39 -16.96 16.61
C CYS A 102 -5.04 -16.60 17.96
N GLY A 103 -4.28 -16.06 18.91
CA GLY A 103 -4.82 -15.79 20.25
C GLY A 103 -3.84 -15.16 21.22
N SER A 104 -4.11 -15.29 22.51
CA SER A 104 -3.30 -14.71 23.59
C SER A 104 -1.87 -15.25 23.68
N ASP A 105 -1.61 -16.38 23.04
CA ASP A 105 -0.31 -17.06 23.09
C ASP A 105 0.51 -16.79 21.82
N THR A 106 -0.02 -15.97 20.90
CA THR A 106 0.66 -15.60 19.66
C THR A 106 1.78 -14.59 19.94
N THR A 107 3.01 -14.96 19.62
CA THR A 107 4.21 -14.11 19.76
C THR A 107 4.61 -13.45 18.44
N ARG A 108 4.31 -14.13 17.32
CA ARG A 108 4.62 -13.70 15.96
C ARG A 108 3.43 -14.00 15.04
N ALA A 109 3.18 -13.11 14.08
CA ALA A 109 2.20 -13.34 13.03
C ALA A 109 2.73 -12.93 11.66
N ASP A 110 2.57 -13.79 10.67
CA ASP A 110 2.79 -13.48 9.26
C ASP A 110 1.43 -13.23 8.60
N SER A 111 1.34 -12.19 7.78
CA SER A 111 0.09 -11.83 7.12
C SER A 111 0.27 -11.46 5.66
N THR A 112 -0.74 -11.79 4.87
CA THR A 112 -0.92 -11.25 3.53
C THR A 112 -2.21 -10.47 3.51
N VAL A 113 -2.17 -9.25 3.01
CA VAL A 113 -3.30 -8.35 2.95
C VAL A 113 -3.52 -7.94 1.51
N ALA A 114 -4.75 -8.06 1.02
CA ALA A 114 -5.15 -7.51 -0.26
C ALA A 114 -6.40 -6.66 -0.07
N TRP A 115 -6.46 -5.52 -0.75
CA TRP A 115 -7.74 -4.83 -0.91
C TRP A 115 -7.82 -4.08 -2.22
N MET A 116 -9.05 -3.90 -2.68
CA MET A 116 -9.35 -3.10 -3.85
C MET A 116 -10.63 -2.31 -3.64
N GLY A 117 -10.74 -1.18 -4.32
CA GLY A 117 -11.92 -0.33 -4.27
C GLY A 117 -11.80 0.85 -5.21
N GLY A 118 -12.91 1.55 -5.42
CA GLY A 118 -12.93 2.66 -6.35
C GLY A 118 -14.18 3.52 -6.22
N ILE A 119 -14.12 4.68 -6.86
CA ILE A 119 -15.22 5.61 -6.98
C ILE A 119 -15.50 5.76 -8.48
N ASP A 120 -16.75 5.63 -8.88
CA ASP A 120 -17.18 5.88 -10.26
C ASP A 120 -18.29 6.94 -10.25
N LEU A 121 -17.88 8.20 -10.41
CA LEU A 121 -18.78 9.36 -10.47
C LEU A 121 -18.60 10.10 -11.80
N PRO A 122 -19.61 10.86 -12.28
CA PRO A 122 -19.57 11.48 -13.61
C PRO A 122 -18.38 12.39 -13.91
N LEU A 123 -17.77 12.98 -12.87
CA LEU A 123 -16.66 13.93 -13.01
C LEU A 123 -15.35 13.43 -12.37
N VAL A 124 -15.40 12.33 -11.62
CA VAL A 124 -14.25 11.77 -10.92
C VAL A 124 -14.40 10.26 -10.92
N THR A 125 -13.42 9.56 -11.47
CA THR A 125 -13.25 8.14 -11.23
C THR A 125 -11.96 7.91 -10.47
N SER A 126 -11.94 6.88 -9.64
CA SER A 126 -10.73 6.37 -9.03
C SER A 126 -10.81 4.86 -8.88
N ALA A 127 -9.65 4.21 -8.99
CA ALA A 127 -9.48 2.82 -8.67
C ALA A 127 -8.21 2.67 -7.84
N SER A 128 -8.26 1.80 -6.85
CA SER A 128 -7.14 1.52 -5.97
C SER A 128 -7.05 0.03 -5.73
N ALA A 129 -5.83 -0.49 -5.75
CA ALA A 129 -5.55 -1.87 -5.41
C ALA A 129 -4.28 -1.93 -4.57
N ARG A 130 -4.25 -2.84 -3.62
CA ARG A 130 -3.12 -2.99 -2.70
C ARG A 130 -2.89 -4.44 -2.37
N THR A 131 -1.62 -4.79 -2.23
CA THR A 131 -1.18 -6.07 -1.68
C THR A 131 -0.03 -5.81 -0.71
N ALA A 132 -0.03 -6.47 0.45
CA ALA A 132 1.04 -6.40 1.42
C ALA A 132 1.36 -7.77 1.99
N THR A 133 2.63 -7.97 2.33
CA THR A 133 3.12 -9.13 3.08
C THR A 133 3.88 -8.59 4.28
N TRP A 134 3.40 -8.90 5.48
CA TRP A 134 3.92 -8.35 6.73
C TRP A 134 4.21 -9.45 7.74
N ALA A 135 5.24 -9.23 8.55
CA ALA A 135 5.55 -10.00 9.74
C ALA A 135 5.48 -9.09 10.96
N PHE A 136 4.72 -9.52 11.96
CA PHE A 136 4.68 -8.90 13.29
C PHE A 136 5.42 -9.78 14.28
N THR A 137 6.33 -9.21 15.06
CA THR A 137 6.99 -9.88 16.21
C THR A 137 6.66 -9.16 17.51
N ASP A 138 6.97 -9.81 18.64
CA ASP A 138 6.82 -9.26 19.98
C ASP A 138 5.37 -8.91 20.36
N LEU A 139 4.41 -9.66 19.82
CA LEU A 139 2.95 -9.45 20.00
C LEU A 139 2.45 -9.61 21.44
N LEU A 140 3.24 -10.22 22.33
CA LEU A 140 2.92 -10.34 23.75
C LEU A 140 3.38 -9.14 24.59
N SER A 141 4.09 -8.19 23.98
CA SER A 141 4.52 -6.96 24.63
C SER A 141 3.53 -5.82 24.35
N ASP A 142 3.79 -4.64 24.91
CA ASP A 142 3.00 -3.43 24.60
C ASP A 142 3.29 -2.90 23.18
N THR A 143 4.45 -3.25 22.59
CA THR A 143 4.91 -2.77 21.28
C THR A 143 5.34 -3.94 20.41
N ALA A 144 4.61 -4.18 19.32
CA ALA A 144 5.03 -5.12 18.29
C ALA A 144 5.97 -4.45 17.29
N THR A 145 6.81 -5.24 16.63
CA THR A 145 7.62 -4.77 15.49
C THR A 145 7.01 -5.32 14.20
N LEU A 146 6.83 -4.43 13.22
CA LEU A 146 6.33 -4.74 11.88
C LEU A 146 7.45 -4.61 10.85
N GLU A 147 7.64 -5.66 10.06
CA GLU A 147 8.51 -5.70 8.88
C GLU A 147 7.75 -6.26 7.68
N GLY A 148 8.22 -5.94 6.47
CA GLY A 148 7.66 -6.52 5.25
C GLY A 148 7.61 -5.56 4.08
N THR A 149 6.74 -5.87 3.12
CA THR A 149 6.60 -5.08 1.90
C THR A 149 5.15 -4.89 1.51
N SER A 150 4.89 -3.85 0.72
CA SER A 150 3.60 -3.69 0.06
C SER A 150 3.74 -3.07 -1.32
N ALA A 151 2.78 -3.38 -2.18
CA ALA A 151 2.58 -2.75 -3.47
C ALA A 151 1.18 -2.12 -3.51
N PHE A 152 1.07 -0.94 -4.11
CA PHE A 152 -0.19 -0.21 -4.22
C PHE A 152 -0.27 0.51 -5.55
N THR A 153 -1.43 0.41 -6.20
CA THR A 153 -1.73 1.13 -7.42
C THR A 153 -2.91 2.07 -7.17
N TYR A 154 -2.83 3.28 -7.73
CA TYR A 154 -3.91 4.25 -7.70
C TYR A 154 -4.08 4.92 -9.05
N ASP A 155 -5.27 4.75 -9.62
CA ASP A 155 -5.70 5.40 -10.84
C ASP A 155 -6.76 6.44 -10.48
N THR A 156 -6.68 7.62 -11.08
CA THR A 156 -7.79 8.57 -11.03
C THR A 156 -7.93 9.33 -12.34
N GLU A 157 -9.17 9.59 -12.74
CA GLU A 157 -9.52 10.52 -13.81
C GLU A 157 -10.44 11.60 -13.24
N GLN A 158 -10.08 12.86 -13.44
CA GLN A 158 -10.89 14.01 -13.11
C GLN A 158 -11.25 14.79 -14.36
N ARG A 159 -12.53 15.17 -14.48
CA ARG A 159 -13.06 16.02 -15.54
C ARG A 159 -13.55 17.33 -14.96
N ILE A 160 -13.12 18.44 -15.56
CA ILE A 160 -13.50 19.79 -15.15
C ILE A 160 -14.08 20.51 -16.37
N PRO A 161 -15.39 20.35 -16.63
CA PRO A 161 -16.04 20.81 -17.86
C PRO A 161 -15.89 22.31 -18.11
N GLU A 162 -15.88 23.13 -17.07
CA GLU A 162 -15.75 24.59 -17.16
C GLU A 162 -14.42 25.04 -17.74
N ARG A 163 -13.40 24.17 -17.66
CA ARG A 163 -12.04 24.42 -18.16
C ARG A 163 -11.68 23.58 -19.39
N ASP A 164 -12.61 22.75 -19.89
CA ASP A 164 -12.35 21.72 -20.91
C ASP A 164 -11.09 20.91 -20.58
N LEU A 165 -11.04 20.42 -19.33
CA LEU A 165 -9.85 19.81 -18.74
C LEU A 165 -10.16 18.38 -18.30
N VAL A 166 -9.32 17.44 -18.74
CA VAL A 166 -9.24 16.08 -18.22
C VAL A 166 -7.85 15.85 -17.65
N SER A 167 -7.78 15.40 -16.40
CA SER A 167 -6.54 15.05 -15.71
C SER A 167 -6.61 13.58 -15.29
N THR A 168 -5.60 12.79 -15.65
CA THR A 168 -5.46 11.40 -15.20
C THR A 168 -4.16 11.24 -14.44
N TYR A 169 -4.21 10.55 -13.31
CA TYR A 169 -3.03 10.10 -12.60
C TYR A 169 -3.04 8.58 -12.51
N HIS A 170 -1.87 8.00 -12.70
CA HIS A 170 -1.55 6.63 -12.36
C HIS A 170 -0.35 6.66 -11.42
N LEU A 171 -0.48 6.05 -10.25
CA LEU A 171 0.60 5.96 -9.28
C LEU A 171 0.81 4.50 -8.89
N ASP A 172 2.04 4.05 -9.02
CA ASP A 172 2.52 2.77 -8.51
C ASP A 172 3.46 3.03 -7.33
N TYR A 173 3.22 2.31 -6.24
CA TYR A 173 4.00 2.41 -5.02
C TYR A 173 4.55 1.04 -4.67
N THR A 174 5.84 0.97 -4.36
CA THR A 174 6.42 -0.11 -3.57
C THR A 174 6.84 0.45 -2.23
N ALA A 175 6.51 -0.24 -1.14
CA ALA A 175 6.88 0.15 0.20
C ALA A 175 7.63 -0.97 0.92
N HIS A 176 8.70 -0.60 1.64
CA HIS A 176 9.48 -1.47 2.50
C HIS A 176 9.38 -0.99 3.94
N TYR A 177 8.91 -1.86 4.83
CA TYR A 177 8.72 -1.57 6.25
C TYR A 177 9.98 -2.02 7.00
N ASP A 178 10.68 -1.06 7.60
CA ASP A 178 11.91 -1.29 8.35
C ASP A 178 11.65 -1.05 9.85
N ALA A 179 11.40 -2.17 10.54
CA ALA A 179 11.15 -2.24 11.99
C ALA A 179 10.17 -1.18 12.50
N VAL A 180 8.98 -1.11 11.89
CA VAL A 180 7.92 -0.19 12.33
C VAL A 180 7.41 -0.65 13.70
N GLU A 181 7.64 0.15 14.72
CA GLU A 181 7.16 -0.12 16.07
C GLU A 181 5.67 0.26 16.14
N VAL A 182 4.84 -0.66 16.64
CA VAL A 182 3.38 -0.50 16.70
C VAL A 182 2.88 -0.81 18.10
N ASP A 183 2.17 0.15 18.71
CA ASP A 183 1.47 -0.07 19.99
C ASP A 183 0.37 -1.12 19.80
N VAL A 184 0.47 -2.26 20.49
CA VAL A 184 -0.41 -3.42 20.27
C VAL A 184 -1.87 -3.10 20.63
N ALA A 185 -2.09 -2.25 21.64
CA ALA A 185 -3.42 -1.92 22.12
C ALA A 185 -4.21 -1.05 21.13
N SER A 186 -3.54 -0.08 20.50
CA SER A 186 -4.15 0.89 19.58
C SER A 186 -3.89 0.61 18.10
N GLY A 187 -2.91 -0.24 17.78
CA GLY A 187 -2.43 -0.52 16.42
C GLY A 187 -1.73 0.68 15.76
N ARG A 188 -1.30 1.67 16.55
CA ARG A 188 -0.71 2.90 16.02
C ARG A 188 0.82 2.80 15.96
N PRO A 189 1.46 3.19 14.85
CA PRO A 189 2.90 3.30 14.80
C PRO A 189 3.42 4.32 15.81
N ASN A 190 4.53 3.99 16.48
CA ASN A 190 5.21 4.86 17.44
C ASN A 190 6.73 4.97 17.19
N GLY A 191 7.24 4.28 16.16
CA GLY A 191 8.64 4.31 15.75
C GLY A 191 8.88 3.57 14.42
N GLY A 192 10.15 3.52 14.00
CA GLY A 192 10.57 2.89 12.74
C GLY A 192 10.28 3.72 11.48
N SER A 193 10.44 3.09 10.32
CA SER A 193 10.31 3.77 9.03
C SER A 193 9.74 2.90 7.91
N ILE A 194 9.23 3.58 6.88
CA ILE A 194 8.81 2.98 5.62
C ILE A 194 9.55 3.69 4.49
N HIS A 195 10.20 2.91 3.62
CA HIS A 195 10.82 3.41 2.40
C HIS A 195 9.88 3.17 1.21
N TYR A 196 9.52 4.22 0.50
CA TYR A 196 8.68 4.17 -0.69
C TYR A 196 9.48 4.43 -1.96
N GLU A 197 9.17 3.66 -2.98
CA GLU A 197 9.48 3.95 -4.39
C GLU A 197 8.15 4.25 -5.09
N VAL A 198 8.01 5.47 -5.62
CA VAL A 198 6.78 5.96 -6.24
C VAL A 198 7.02 6.25 -7.71
N SER A 199 6.33 5.54 -8.59
CA SER A 199 6.27 5.85 -10.02
C SER A 199 4.96 6.57 -10.32
N VAL A 200 5.04 7.74 -10.96
CA VAL A 200 3.89 8.57 -11.28
C VAL A 200 3.80 8.74 -12.78
N GLU A 201 2.62 8.48 -13.35
CA GLU A 201 2.24 8.98 -14.67
C GLU A 201 1.09 9.97 -14.52
N HIS A 202 1.32 11.20 -14.97
CA HIS A 202 0.31 12.26 -15.00
C HIS A 202 0.05 12.67 -16.44
N ALA A 203 -1.21 12.69 -16.83
CA ALA A 203 -1.62 13.28 -18.10
C ALA A 203 -2.69 14.34 -17.87
N GLN A 204 -2.49 15.49 -18.52
CA GLN A 204 -3.44 16.58 -18.53
C GLN A 204 -3.74 16.95 -19.99
N ASN A 205 -4.96 16.65 -20.44
CA ASN A 205 -5.34 16.69 -21.85
C ASN A 205 -4.34 15.88 -22.71
N ALA A 206 -3.62 16.51 -23.63
CA ALA A 206 -2.61 15.86 -24.47
C ALA A 206 -1.19 15.85 -23.87
N ALA A 207 -0.95 16.63 -22.81
CA ALA A 207 0.34 16.67 -22.13
C ALA A 207 0.48 15.45 -21.22
N LYS A 208 1.62 14.77 -21.29
CA LYS A 208 1.95 13.61 -20.45
C LYS A 208 3.29 13.83 -19.77
N ARG A 209 3.41 13.34 -18.54
CA ARG A 209 4.64 13.34 -17.77
C ARG A 209 4.71 12.05 -16.96
N ALA A 210 5.90 11.48 -16.87
CA ALA A 210 6.19 10.38 -15.97
C ALA A 210 7.46 10.72 -15.18
N PHE A 211 7.52 10.29 -13.92
CA PHE A 211 8.67 10.45 -13.05
C PHE A 211 8.63 9.47 -11.88
N GLU A 212 9.78 9.28 -11.24
CA GLU A 212 9.95 8.44 -10.05
C GLU A 212 10.43 9.28 -8.88
N VAL A 213 9.94 8.97 -7.68
CA VAL A 213 10.36 9.61 -6.41
C VAL A 213 10.54 8.55 -5.34
N ALA A 214 11.70 8.59 -4.67
CA ALA A 214 11.93 7.85 -3.45
C ALA A 214 11.53 8.70 -2.24
N ALA A 215 10.82 8.11 -1.28
CA ALA A 215 10.35 8.81 -0.09
C ALA A 215 10.56 7.97 1.18
N ASP A 216 11.10 8.59 2.22
CA ASP A 216 11.24 7.97 3.53
C ASP A 216 10.19 8.53 4.49
N VAL A 217 9.36 7.66 5.06
CA VAL A 217 8.43 7.98 6.14
C VAL A 217 9.03 7.50 7.45
N THR A 218 9.24 8.41 8.39
CA THR A 218 9.74 8.08 9.74
C THR A 218 8.66 8.39 10.77
N PHE A 219 8.26 7.38 11.56
CA PHE A 219 7.29 7.56 12.62
C PHE A 219 7.95 8.13 13.88
N GLN A 220 7.23 9.02 14.55
CA GLN A 220 7.66 9.68 15.77
C GLN A 220 6.76 9.24 16.92
N SER A 221 7.34 9.22 18.13
CA SER A 221 6.54 9.02 19.33
C SER A 221 5.48 10.11 19.46
N GLY A 222 4.27 9.71 19.87
CA GLY A 222 3.12 10.63 19.97
C GLY A 222 2.24 10.71 18.70
N GLY A 223 2.52 9.89 17.67
CA GLY A 223 1.63 9.74 16.51
C GLY A 223 1.81 10.80 15.43
N GLY A 224 2.99 11.40 15.34
CA GLY A 224 3.43 12.18 14.19
C GLY A 224 4.32 11.34 13.28
N ALA A 225 4.52 11.79 12.05
CA ALA A 225 5.50 11.24 11.12
C ALA A 225 6.15 12.36 10.31
N THR A 226 7.29 12.05 9.69
CA THR A 226 7.93 12.93 8.70
C THR A 226 8.12 12.19 7.38
N ILE A 227 7.83 12.86 6.27
CA ILE A 227 8.16 12.36 4.92
C ILE A 227 9.39 13.12 4.43
N THR A 228 10.41 12.41 3.94
CA THR A 228 11.60 13.00 3.32
C THR A 228 11.71 12.56 1.87
N MET A 229 11.86 13.52 0.94
CA MET A 229 12.03 13.27 -0.51
C MET A 229 13.04 14.26 -1.08
N ASP A 230 14.16 13.79 -1.64
CA ASP A 230 15.21 14.63 -2.24
C ASP A 230 15.63 15.82 -1.36
N GLY A 231 15.74 15.60 -0.05
CA GLY A 231 16.10 16.62 0.94
C GLY A 231 14.96 17.58 1.35
N ARG A 232 13.77 17.46 0.77
CA ARG A 232 12.54 18.12 1.26
C ARG A 232 11.96 17.31 2.42
N VAL A 233 11.42 18.02 3.40
CA VAL A 233 10.83 17.41 4.60
C VAL A 233 9.40 17.92 4.78
N TYR A 234 8.49 16.99 5.03
CA TYR A 234 7.10 17.24 5.35
C TYR A 234 6.79 16.66 6.73
N ARG A 235 5.94 17.37 7.49
CA ARG A 235 5.34 16.85 8.72
C ARG A 235 3.99 16.27 8.38
N VAL A 236 3.69 15.11 8.97
CA VAL A 236 2.41 14.47 8.82
C VAL A 236 1.82 14.10 10.16
N ASP A 237 0.55 14.40 10.33
CA ASP A 237 -0.24 13.89 11.43
C ASP A 237 -0.69 12.46 11.10
N ALA A 238 -0.22 11.47 11.86
CA ALA A 238 -0.47 10.06 11.55
C ALA A 238 -1.91 9.62 11.81
N VAL A 239 -2.75 10.48 12.40
CA VAL A 239 -4.18 10.21 12.63
C VAL A 239 -5.01 10.68 11.44
N THR A 240 -4.72 11.89 10.97
CA THR A 240 -5.53 12.58 9.97
C THR A 240 -4.94 12.48 8.56
N GLY A 241 -3.67 12.09 8.44
CA GLY A 241 -2.92 12.15 7.18
C GLY A 241 -2.64 13.57 6.69
N LEU A 242 -2.90 14.60 7.52
CA LEU A 242 -2.66 15.98 7.14
C LEU A 242 -1.16 16.22 6.97
N VAL A 243 -0.78 16.66 5.76
CA VAL A 243 0.60 16.99 5.41
C VAL A 243 0.83 18.50 5.50
N SER A 244 1.97 18.90 6.04
CA SER A 244 2.40 20.30 6.13
C SER A 244 3.89 20.45 5.94
N ARG A 245 4.32 21.62 5.45
CA ARG A 245 5.73 22.00 5.43
C ARG A 245 6.14 22.53 6.82
N PRO A 246 7.40 22.31 7.24
CA PRO A 246 7.87 22.63 8.59
C PRO A 246 7.84 24.13 8.94
#